data_AF-A0A2A4LFR3-F1
#
_entry.id   AF-A0A2A4LFR3-F1
#
_cell.length_a   1.000
_cell.length_b   1.000
_cell.length_c   1.000
_cell.angle_alpha   90.00
_cell.angle_beta   90.00
_cell.angle_gamma   90.00
#
_symmetry.space_group_name_H-M   'P 1'
#
loop_
_entity.id
_entity.type
_entity.pdbx_description
1 polymer ?
#
loop_
_entity_poly.entity_id
_entity_poly.type
_entity_poly.pdbx_seq_one_letter_code
_entity_poly.pdbx_strand_id
1 'polypeptide(L)' 'MNVYTSNDFTGMWPVGASAVVVADTIEEAFHLLHKELEHHGLKFDGTLRLLATDQPHVVVLQDGNY' A
#
# COMPACT_ATOMS: atom_id res chain seq x y z
N MET A 1 0.58 15.03 -6.92
CA MET A 1 0.27 13.59 -6.81
C MET A 1 1.49 12.79 -6.43
N ASN A 2 1.42 12.26 -5.22
CA ASN A 2 2.41 11.38 -4.63
C ASN A 2 2.00 9.92 -4.83
N VAL A 3 2.96 9.01 -4.77
CA VAL A 3 2.73 7.57 -4.77
C VAL A 3 3.12 7.03 -3.41
N TYR A 4 2.21 6.33 -2.74
CA TYR A 4 2.45 5.66 -1.46
C TYR A 4 2.37 4.16 -1.66
N THR A 5 3.14 3.42 -0.88
CA THR A 5 3.13 1.95 -0.91
C THR A 5 3.05 1.36 0.48
N SER A 6 2.47 0.18 0.59
CA SER A 6 2.47 -0.65 1.80
C SER A 6 2.55 -2.12 1.39
N ASN A 7 3.31 -2.90 2.16
CA ASN A 7 3.32 -4.36 2.14
C ASN A 7 3.18 -4.96 3.55
N ASP A 8 2.79 -4.15 4.52
CA ASP A 8 2.69 -4.52 5.94
C ASP A 8 1.25 -4.83 6.35
N PHE A 9 0.63 -5.73 5.59
CA PHE A 9 -0.71 -6.21 5.88
C PHE A 9 -0.67 -7.33 6.93
N THR A 10 -1.57 -7.24 7.91
CA THR A 10 -1.78 -8.30 8.91
C THR A 10 -2.95 -9.20 8.53
N GLY A 11 -2.95 -10.45 9.02
CA GLY A 11 -4.08 -11.38 8.83
C GLY A 11 -4.24 -12.00 7.43
N MET A 12 -3.40 -11.59 6.46
CA MET A 12 -3.34 -12.20 5.14
C MET A 12 -2.14 -13.15 5.06
N TRP A 13 -2.37 -14.42 5.39
CA TRP A 13 -1.41 -15.51 5.24
C TRP A 13 -2.11 -16.70 4.55
N PRO A 14 -1.46 -17.43 3.62
CA PRO A 14 -0.07 -17.28 3.13
C PRO A 14 0.09 -16.26 2.00
N VAL A 15 -0.97 -15.53 1.66
CA VAL A 15 -0.98 -14.60 0.53
C VAL A 15 -0.43 -13.25 1.00
N GLY A 16 0.75 -12.87 0.53
CA GLY A 16 1.20 -11.49 0.68
C GLY A 16 0.28 -10.53 -0.05
N ALA A 17 -0.02 -9.41 0.58
CA ALA A 17 -0.70 -8.30 -0.05
C ALA A 17 0.19 -7.06 -0.10
N SER A 18 0.00 -6.25 -1.12
CA SER A 18 0.64 -4.94 -1.24
C SER A 18 -0.34 -3.96 -1.85
N ALA A 19 -0.22 -2.69 -1.45
CA ALA A 19 -1.01 -1.61 -1.98
C ALA A 19 -0.10 -0.53 -2.57
N VAL A 20 -0.59 0.07 -3.66
CA VAL A 20 -0.07 1.31 -4.24
C VAL A 20 -1.22 2.31 -4.20
N VAL A 21 -0.98 3.46 -3.59
CA VAL A 21 -2.00 4.50 -3.42
C VAL A 21 -1.48 5.78 -4.04
N VAL A 22 -2.31 6.43 -4.84
CA VAL A 22 -1.96 7.70 -5.49
C VAL A 22 -2.83 8.79 -4.86
N ALA A 23 -2.20 9.74 -4.17
CA ALA A 23 -2.88 10.77 -3.39
C ALA A 23 -1.98 12.01 -3.24
N ASP A 24 -2.53 13.16 -2.86
CA ASP A 24 -1.71 14.36 -2.62
C ASP A 24 -1.14 14.40 -1.20
N THR A 25 -1.82 13.81 -0.21
CA THR A 25 -1.32 13.69 1.17
C THR A 25 -1.36 12.25 1.70
N ILE A 26 -0.64 12.00 2.81
CA ILE A 26 -0.62 10.68 3.44
C ILE A 26 -1.97 10.36 4.11
N GLU A 27 -2.66 11.36 4.65
CA GLU A 27 -3.99 11.20 5.26
C GLU A 27 -5.03 10.81 4.20
N GLU A 28 -4.98 11.44 3.04
CA GLU A 28 -5.81 11.07 1.88
C GLU A 28 -5.48 9.64 1.43
N ALA A 29 -4.20 9.29 1.35
CA ALA A 29 -3.78 7.94 0.98
C ALA A 29 -4.32 6.87 1.95
N PHE A 30 -4.25 7.12 3.26
CA PHE A 30 -4.85 6.25 4.27
C PHE A 30 -6.36 6.13 4.09
N HIS A 31 -7.06 7.24 3.88
CA HIS A 31 -8.51 7.24 3.71
C HIS A 31 -8.94 6.43 2.48
N LEU A 32 -8.26 6.62 1.34
CA LEU A 32 -8.52 5.88 0.10
C LEU A 32 -8.25 4.39 0.28
N LEU A 33 -7.13 4.01 0.91
CA LEU A 33 -6.80 2.62 1.15
C LEU A 33 -7.80 1.95 2.08
N HIS A 34 -8.17 2.59 3.19
CA HIS A 34 -9.17 2.05 4.12
C HIS A 34 -10.50 1.83 3.43
N LYS A 35 -10.98 2.82 2.67
CA LYS A 35 -12.26 2.72 1.97
C LYS A 35 -12.29 1.57 0.97
N GLU A 36 -11.19 1.38 0.22
CA GLU A 36 -11.08 0.26 -0.72
C GLU A 36 -11.06 -1.07 0.03
N LEU A 37 -10.25 -1.21 1.08
CA LEU A 37 -10.17 -2.46 1.86
C LEU A 37 -11.48 -2.80 2.57
N GLU A 38 -12.19 -1.82 3.10
CA GLU A 38 -13.53 -2.00 3.67
C GLU A 38 -14.52 -2.57 2.65
N HIS A 39 -14.43 -2.14 1.38
CA HIS A 39 -15.23 -2.70 0.29
C HIS A 39 -14.96 -4.20 0.07
N HIS A 40 -13.73 -4.64 0.34
CA HIS A 40 -13.32 -6.06 0.30
C HIS A 40 -13.52 -6.79 1.64
N GLY A 41 -14.07 -6.13 2.67
CA GLY A 41 -14.21 -6.69 4.01
C GLY A 41 -12.89 -6.87 4.76
N LEU A 42 -11.84 -6.18 4.33
CA LEU A 42 -10.51 -6.19 4.90
C LEU A 42 -10.28 -4.95 5.79
N LYS A 43 -9.27 -5.04 6.66
CA LYS A 43 -8.82 -3.94 7.51
C LYS A 43 -7.33 -3.69 7.28
N PHE A 44 -6.91 -2.45 7.54
CA PHE A 44 -5.51 -2.05 7.47
C PHE A 44 -5.09 -1.38 8.77
N ASP A 45 -3.98 -1.87 9.33
CA ASP A 45 -3.32 -1.36 10.52
C ASP A 45 -1.81 -1.11 10.28
N GLY A 46 -1.40 -1.14 9.00
CA GLY A 46 -0.03 -0.94 8.57
C GLY A 46 0.36 0.52 8.34
N THR A 47 1.45 0.70 7.61
CA THR A 47 2.12 1.96 7.35
C THR A 47 2.22 2.22 5.86
N LEU A 48 2.01 3.47 5.47
CA LEU A 48 2.24 3.94 4.12
C LEU A 48 3.60 4.60 4.02
N ARG A 49 4.34 4.29 2.95
CA ARG A 49 5.64 4.88 2.64
C ARG A 49 5.56 5.65 1.33
N LEU A 50 6.02 6.90 1.34
CA LEU A 50 6.14 7.69 0.13
C LEU A 50 7.20 7.05 -0.78
N LEU A 51 6.80 6.76 -2.01
CA LEU A 51 7.68 6.32 -3.08
C LEU A 51 8.27 7.55 -3.77
N ALA A 52 9.59 7.65 -3.79
CA ALA A 52 10.28 8.68 -4.58
C ALA A 52 9.95 8.47 -6.06
N THR A 53 9.59 9.52 -6.80
CA THR A 53 9.18 9.43 -8.22
C THR A 53 9.98 10.38 -9.11
N ASP A 54 11.07 10.93 -8.58
CA ASP A 54 11.96 11.88 -9.24
C ASP A 54 12.88 11.23 -10.29
N GLN A 55 13.09 9.92 -10.22
CA GLN A 55 13.95 9.17 -11.14
C GLN A 55 13.30 7.85 -11.58
N PRO A 56 13.54 7.38 -12.82
CA PRO A 56 13.09 6.07 -13.27
C PRO A 56 13.71 4.95 -12.43
N HIS A 57 12.89 4.12 -11.79
CA HIS A 57 13.31 2.93 -11.04
C HIS A 57 12.16 1.93 -10.90
N VAL A 58 12.46 0.75 -10.36
CA VAL A 58 11.49 -0.31 -10.06
C VAL A 58 11.53 -0.60 -8.57
N VAL A 59 10.34 -0.76 -7.96
CA VAL A 59 10.19 -1.27 -6.60
C VAL A 59 9.37 -2.55 -6.63
N VAL A 60 9.97 -3.63 -6.14
CA VAL A 60 9.29 -4.91 -5.94
C VAL A 60 8.77 -4.95 -4.51
N LEU A 61 7.45 -4.87 -4.33
CA LEU A 61 6.82 -4.88 -3.01
C LEU A 61 6.73 -6.30 -2.42
N GLN A 62 6.57 -7.29 -3.30
CA GLN A 62 6.57 -8.72 -3.02
C GLN A 62 7.22 -9.49 -4.17
N ASP A 63 8.18 -10.36 -3.84
CA ASP A 63 8.92 -11.21 -4.78
C ASP A 63 8.42 -12.67 -4.79
N GLY A 64 7.40 -12.98 -3.96
CA GLY A 64 6.82 -14.31 -3.84
C GLY A 64 7.68 -15.31 -3.06
N ASN A 65 8.79 -14.85 -2.46
CA ASN A 65 9.62 -15.66 -1.58
C ASN A 65 9.09 -15.51 -0.13
N TYR A 66 8.10 -16.33 0.21
CA TYR A 66 7.41 -16.33 1.51
C TYR A 66 8.08 -17.22 2.56
#